data_AF-A0A9D0BF07-F1
#
_entry.id   AF-A0A9D0BF07-F1
#
_cell.length_a   1.000
_cell.length_b   1.000
_cell.length_c   1.000
_cell.angle_alpha   90.00
_cell.angle_beta   90.00
_cell.angle_gamma   90.00
#
_symmetry.space_group_name_H-M   'P 1'
#
loop_
_entity.id
_entity.type
_entity.pdbx_description
1 polymer ?
#
loop_
_entity_poly.entity_id
_entity_poly.type
_entity_poly.pdbx_seq_one_letter_code
_entity_poly.pdbx_strand_id
1 'polypeptide(L)'
;MERLKKGAEPRSEVLSAISIAENARYDWLIEGIEPPFRVYKYPGEELAEVIQCHITDRSVDKIYVVSSGSRYCFVLTTHVVIERPKKPTAEFEHVEILYSDEPLHALYSVRYAFPDISVYAVDMPREQFDDLIGGRISNYELVGWGGAPGILSESMECPDQESWDSYYHRMSNIMPMLNEANDSLESELIDIFRKMPDEKKRALVDLLR
;
A
#
# COMPACT_ATOMS: atom_id res chain seq x y z
N MET A 1 -25.57 11.51 26.35
CA MET A 1 -24.31 11.01 25.78
C MET A 1 -23.27 11.09 26.87
N GLU A 2 -22.89 9.96 27.47
CA GLU A 2 -21.79 9.90 28.42
C GLU A 2 -20.49 10.31 27.70
N ARG A 3 -19.78 11.31 28.25
CA ARG A 3 -18.44 11.64 27.78
C ARG A 3 -17.52 10.46 28.11
N LEU A 4 -16.70 10.03 27.14
CA LEU A 4 -15.60 9.10 27.39
C LEU A 4 -14.74 9.67 28.52
N LYS A 5 -14.73 9.00 29.69
CA LYS A 5 -13.86 9.38 30.80
C LYS A 5 -12.45 8.90 30.45
N LYS A 6 -11.45 9.76 30.68
CA LYS A 6 -10.04 9.42 30.51
C LYS A 6 -9.73 8.13 31.29
N GLY A 7 -9.23 7.10 30.61
CA GLY A 7 -8.90 5.79 31.20
C GLY A 7 -10.03 4.76 31.22
N ALA A 8 -11.23 5.07 30.71
CA ALA A 8 -12.25 4.06 30.48
C ALA A 8 -12.00 3.35 29.13
N GLU A 9 -12.09 2.02 29.12
CA GLU A 9 -12.02 1.24 27.89
C GLU A 9 -13.13 1.68 26.92
N PRO A 10 -12.80 1.98 25.65
CA PRO A 10 -13.81 2.31 24.66
C PRO A 10 -14.75 1.12 24.43
N ARG A 11 -16.05 1.38 24.27
CA ARG A 11 -17.01 0.32 23.94
C ARG A 11 -16.75 -0.23 22.53
N SER A 12 -17.14 -1.48 22.29
CA SER A 12 -16.94 -2.15 20.99
C SER A 12 -17.56 -1.39 19.82
N GLU A 13 -18.67 -0.69 20.02
CA GLU A 13 -19.29 0.12 18.96
C GLU A 13 -18.46 1.35 18.60
N VAL A 14 -17.75 1.92 19.58
CA VAL A 14 -16.83 3.05 19.36
C VAL A 14 -15.59 2.57 18.63
N LEU A 15 -15.01 1.44 19.04
CA LEU A 15 -13.86 0.85 18.36
C LEU A 15 -14.19 0.39 16.95
N SER A 16 -15.39 -0.15 16.72
CA SER A 16 -15.86 -0.50 15.38
C SER A 16 -16.03 0.75 14.52
N ALA A 17 -16.60 1.82 15.08
CA ALA A 17 -16.73 3.09 14.37
C ALA A 17 -15.38 3.71 14.00
N ILE A 18 -14.37 3.62 14.90
CA ILE A 18 -13.00 4.07 14.63
C ILE A 18 -12.33 3.15 13.61
N SER A 19 -12.45 1.84 13.75
CA SER A 19 -11.90 0.86 12.81
C SER A 19 -12.41 1.10 11.38
N ILE A 20 -13.69 1.43 11.23
CA ILE A 20 -14.29 1.77 9.94
C ILE A 20 -13.81 3.16 9.47
N ALA A 21 -13.89 4.17 10.34
CA ALA A 21 -13.55 5.55 9.98
C ALA A 21 -12.08 5.75 9.63
N GLU A 22 -11.20 5.00 10.30
CA GLU A 22 -9.75 5.14 10.19
C GLU A 22 -9.13 3.98 9.41
N ASN A 23 -9.93 3.04 8.86
CA ASN A 23 -9.44 1.76 8.34
C ASN A 23 -8.46 1.04 9.30
N ALA A 24 -8.64 1.22 10.60
CA ALA A 24 -7.72 0.70 11.61
C ALA A 24 -8.06 -0.76 11.95
N ARG A 25 -7.06 -1.62 12.15
CA ARG A 25 -7.25 -2.97 12.67
C ARG A 25 -7.75 -2.91 14.11
N TYR A 26 -8.75 -3.73 14.40
CA TYR A 26 -9.37 -3.76 15.72
C TYR A 26 -8.39 -4.21 16.81
N ASP A 27 -7.54 -5.20 16.51
CA ASP A 27 -6.51 -5.72 17.43
C ASP A 27 -5.47 -4.65 17.77
N TRP A 28 -5.09 -3.82 16.79
CA TRP A 28 -4.24 -2.66 17.02
C TRP A 28 -4.90 -1.61 17.92
N LEU A 29 -6.19 -1.32 17.71
CA LEU A 29 -6.92 -0.35 18.52
C LEU A 29 -7.06 -0.76 20.00
N ILE A 30 -7.10 -2.07 20.29
CA ILE A 30 -7.25 -2.59 21.65
C ILE A 30 -5.91 -2.86 22.31
N GLU A 31 -5.05 -3.61 21.62
CA GLU A 31 -3.86 -4.20 22.22
C GLU A 31 -2.57 -3.50 21.76
N GLY A 32 -2.65 -2.66 20.72
CA GLY A 32 -1.47 -2.06 20.08
C GLY A 32 -0.58 -3.08 19.37
N ILE A 33 -1.12 -4.26 19.07
CA ILE A 33 -0.43 -5.36 18.40
C ILE A 33 -0.82 -5.35 16.93
N GLU A 34 0.11 -5.78 16.07
CA GLU A 34 -0.01 -5.79 14.61
C GLU A 34 -0.01 -4.40 13.94
N PRO A 35 0.08 -4.32 12.61
CA PRO A 35 0.03 -3.04 11.93
C PRO A 35 -1.30 -2.32 12.10
N PRO A 36 -1.29 -0.98 12.22
CA PRO A 36 -2.50 -0.19 12.43
C PRO A 36 -3.54 -0.32 11.32
N PHE A 37 -3.16 -0.59 10.07
CA PHE A 37 -4.10 -0.64 8.93
C PHE A 37 -4.10 -2.02 8.28
N ARG A 38 -5.14 -2.27 7.48
CA ARG A 38 -5.28 -3.53 6.76
C ARG A 38 -4.45 -3.50 5.48
N VAL A 39 -3.43 -4.34 5.44
CA VAL A 39 -2.70 -4.70 4.22
C VAL A 39 -3.02 -6.14 3.88
N TYR A 40 -3.48 -6.36 2.65
CA TYR A 40 -3.84 -7.68 2.17
C TYR A 40 -2.76 -8.18 1.22
N LYS A 41 -2.16 -9.31 1.56
CA LYS A 41 -1.19 -9.98 0.70
C LYS A 41 -1.86 -11.10 -0.07
N TYR A 42 -1.79 -11.04 -1.39
CA TYR A 42 -2.36 -12.04 -2.29
C TYR A 42 -1.27 -12.70 -3.16
N PRO A 43 -1.46 -13.96 -3.55
CA PRO A 43 -0.79 -14.55 -4.72
C PRO A 43 -1.08 -13.75 -5.99
N GLY A 44 -0.19 -13.83 -7.00
CA GLY A 44 -0.22 -12.93 -8.17
C GLY A 44 -1.54 -12.94 -8.94
N GLU A 45 -2.08 -14.11 -9.25
CA GLU A 45 -3.35 -14.25 -10.00
C GLU A 45 -4.58 -13.80 -9.17
N GLU A 46 -4.61 -14.13 -7.87
CA GLU A 46 -5.72 -13.74 -6.99
C GLU A 46 -5.82 -12.23 -6.84
N LEU A 47 -4.68 -11.52 -6.80
CA LEU A 47 -4.67 -10.05 -6.73
C LEU A 47 -5.36 -9.41 -7.94
N ALA A 48 -5.14 -9.97 -9.13
CA ALA A 48 -5.75 -9.49 -10.37
C ALA A 48 -7.28 -9.63 -10.31
N GLU A 49 -7.78 -10.76 -9.83
CA GLU A 49 -9.21 -11.01 -9.65
C GLU A 49 -9.84 -10.03 -8.65
N VAL A 50 -9.19 -9.81 -7.51
CA VAL A 50 -9.67 -8.87 -6.48
C VAL A 50 -9.78 -7.45 -7.02
N ILE A 51 -8.74 -6.97 -7.71
CA ILE A 51 -8.78 -5.64 -8.36
C ILE A 51 -9.91 -5.56 -9.38
N GLN A 52 -10.10 -6.60 -10.19
CA GLN A 52 -11.15 -6.60 -11.20
C GLN A 52 -12.56 -6.63 -10.59
N CYS A 53 -12.76 -7.30 -9.45
CA CYS A 53 -13.99 -7.22 -8.67
C CYS A 53 -14.24 -5.78 -8.20
N HIS A 54 -13.24 -5.11 -7.61
CA HIS A 54 -13.40 -3.71 -7.17
C HIS A 54 -13.78 -2.77 -8.32
N ILE A 55 -13.14 -2.94 -9.48
CA ILE A 55 -13.43 -2.17 -10.70
C ILE A 55 -14.86 -2.42 -11.18
N THR A 56 -15.25 -3.70 -11.29
CA THR A 56 -16.56 -4.11 -11.82
C THR A 56 -17.70 -3.66 -10.92
N ASP A 57 -17.52 -3.79 -9.61
CA ASP A 57 -18.50 -3.40 -8.59
C ASP A 57 -18.54 -1.87 -8.37
N ARG A 58 -17.60 -1.12 -8.97
CA ARG A 58 -17.42 0.33 -8.77
C ARG A 58 -17.33 0.68 -7.28
N SER A 59 -16.63 -0.16 -6.52
CA SER A 59 -16.50 -0.02 -5.08
C SER A 59 -15.35 0.89 -4.67
N VAL A 60 -14.59 1.42 -5.65
CA VAL A 60 -13.40 2.26 -5.44
C VAL A 60 -13.44 3.45 -6.39
N ASP A 61 -12.97 4.60 -5.91
CA ASP A 61 -12.92 5.84 -6.69
C ASP A 61 -11.58 6.01 -7.40
N LYS A 62 -10.49 5.62 -6.72
CA LYS A 62 -9.13 5.78 -7.22
C LYS A 62 -8.31 4.53 -6.97
N ILE A 63 -7.39 4.24 -7.89
CA ILE A 63 -6.37 3.21 -7.74
C ILE A 63 -5.00 3.87 -7.89
N TYR A 64 -4.20 3.83 -6.82
CA TYR A 64 -2.80 4.22 -6.85
C TYR A 64 -1.94 2.97 -7.01
N VAL A 65 -1.17 2.93 -8.10
CA VAL A 65 -0.16 1.92 -8.34
C VAL A 65 1.16 2.44 -7.79
N VAL A 66 1.52 1.91 -6.62
CA VAL A 66 2.73 2.32 -5.91
C VAL A 66 3.85 1.36 -6.27
N SER A 67 4.95 1.89 -6.81
CA SER A 67 6.15 1.15 -7.19
C SER A 67 7.34 1.50 -6.31
N SER A 68 8.17 0.50 -6.01
CA SER A 68 9.50 0.71 -5.45
C SER A 68 10.49 -0.29 -6.01
N GLY A 69 11.26 0.15 -7.01
CA GLY A 69 11.98 -0.80 -7.86
C GLY A 69 10.97 -1.82 -8.40
N SER A 70 11.30 -3.12 -8.35
CA SER A 70 10.51 -4.21 -8.95
C SER A 70 9.28 -4.63 -8.16
N ARG A 71 8.97 -3.94 -7.06
CA ARG A 71 7.85 -4.26 -6.17
C ARG A 71 6.72 -3.28 -6.35
N TYR A 72 5.51 -3.80 -6.24
CA TYR A 72 4.29 -3.02 -6.46
C TYR A 72 3.25 -3.36 -5.41
N CYS A 73 2.49 -2.35 -5.03
CA CYS A 73 1.24 -2.52 -4.34
C CYS A 73 0.19 -1.58 -4.93
N PHE A 74 -1.06 -1.88 -4.62
CA PHE A 74 -2.21 -1.12 -5.06
C PHE A 74 -2.84 -0.51 -3.83
N VAL A 75 -2.96 0.82 -3.82
CA VAL A 75 -3.73 1.53 -2.81
C VAL A 75 -5.04 1.94 -3.45
N LEU A 76 -6.14 1.34 -3.00
CA LEU A 76 -7.48 1.65 -3.47
C LEU A 76 -8.10 2.61 -2.48
N THR A 77 -8.70 3.69 -2.98
CA THR A 77 -9.40 4.64 -2.12
C THR A 77 -10.86 4.77 -2.49
N THR A 78 -11.69 4.90 -1.46
CA THR A 78 -13.14 5.07 -1.58
C THR A 78 -13.57 6.21 -0.67
N HIS A 79 -14.30 7.16 -1.21
CA HIS A 79 -14.88 8.26 -0.46
C HIS A 79 -16.09 7.74 0.33
N VAL A 80 -16.01 7.82 1.65
CA VAL A 80 -17.06 7.34 2.56
C VAL A 80 -17.71 8.52 3.26
N VAL A 81 -19.04 8.56 3.18
CA VAL A 81 -19.88 9.56 3.84
C VAL A 81 -20.73 8.87 4.89
N ILE A 82 -20.51 9.21 6.17
CA ILE A 82 -21.31 8.70 7.29
C ILE A 82 -22.23 9.80 7.78
N GLU A 83 -23.52 9.66 7.47
CA GLU A 83 -24.57 10.50 8.04
C GLU A 83 -24.79 10.15 9.51
N ARG A 84 -24.81 11.18 10.36
CA ARG A 84 -24.98 11.02 11.82
C ARG A 84 -26.21 11.81 12.27
N PRO A 85 -27.22 11.18 12.91
CA PRO A 85 -28.39 11.90 13.39
C PRO A 85 -28.01 13.04 14.34
N LYS A 86 -28.43 14.28 13.99
CA LYS A 86 -28.18 15.49 14.78
C LYS A 86 -26.69 15.84 14.99
N LYS A 87 -25.81 15.32 14.14
CA LYS A 87 -24.38 15.67 14.12
C LYS A 87 -23.96 16.00 12.69
N PRO A 88 -22.84 16.72 12.50
CA PRO A 88 -22.26 16.88 11.18
C PRO A 88 -21.97 15.52 10.54
N THR A 89 -22.19 15.43 9.24
CA THR A 89 -21.72 14.34 8.40
C THR A 89 -20.21 14.19 8.56
N ALA A 90 -19.75 12.95 8.66
CA ALA A 90 -18.32 12.65 8.63
C ALA A 90 -17.97 12.12 7.25
N GLU A 91 -16.98 12.72 6.63
CA GLU A 91 -16.46 12.34 5.33
C GLU A 91 -14.99 11.95 5.51
N PHE A 92 -14.57 10.85 4.90
CA PHE A 92 -13.18 10.39 4.92
C PHE A 92 -12.90 9.52 3.69
N GLU A 93 -11.62 9.30 3.39
CA GLU A 93 -11.20 8.31 2.41
C GLU A 93 -10.91 6.99 3.14
N HIS A 94 -11.67 5.95 2.82
CA HIS A 94 -11.33 4.58 3.15
C HIS A 94 -10.22 4.11 2.21
N VAL A 95 -9.24 3.38 2.77
CA VAL A 95 -8.04 2.97 2.06
C VAL A 95 -7.91 1.46 2.14
N GLU A 96 -7.60 0.78 1.04
CA GLU A 96 -7.22 -0.63 1.05
C GLU A 96 -5.88 -0.79 0.36
N ILE A 97 -4.96 -1.51 1.00
CA ILE A 97 -3.63 -1.77 0.44
C ILE A 97 -3.57 -3.24 0.05
N LEU A 98 -3.43 -3.50 -1.25
CA LEU A 98 -3.28 -4.85 -1.80
C LEU A 98 -1.86 -5.02 -2.32
N TYR A 99 -1.20 -6.09 -1.88
CA TYR A 99 0.19 -6.37 -2.21
C TYR A 99 0.35 -7.80 -2.73
N SER A 100 1.25 -7.99 -3.70
CA SER A 100 1.71 -9.31 -4.12
C SER A 100 3.19 -9.26 -4.44
N ASP A 101 3.86 -10.40 -4.27
CA ASP A 101 5.23 -10.59 -4.75
C ASP A 101 5.26 -10.79 -6.29
N GLU A 102 4.12 -11.07 -6.93
CA GLU A 102 3.98 -11.28 -8.40
C GLU A 102 2.91 -10.36 -9.02
N PRO A 103 3.10 -9.03 -9.02
CA PRO A 103 2.02 -8.08 -9.30
C PRO A 103 1.75 -7.84 -10.80
N LEU A 104 2.47 -8.48 -11.72
CA LEU A 104 2.38 -8.19 -13.16
C LEU A 104 0.97 -8.44 -13.73
N HIS A 105 0.29 -9.49 -13.29
CA HIS A 105 -1.09 -9.79 -13.71
C HIS A 105 -2.09 -8.75 -13.17
N ALA A 106 -1.88 -8.29 -11.95
CA ALA A 106 -2.67 -7.24 -11.32
C ALA A 106 -2.50 -5.90 -12.04
N LEU A 107 -1.28 -5.53 -12.44
CA LEU A 107 -1.01 -4.35 -13.25
C LEU A 107 -1.76 -4.38 -14.58
N TYR A 108 -1.77 -5.54 -15.26
CA TYR A 108 -2.54 -5.67 -16.50
C TYR A 108 -4.05 -5.48 -16.26
N SER A 109 -4.57 -5.94 -15.11
CA SER A 109 -5.99 -5.83 -14.79
C SER A 109 -6.44 -4.39 -14.57
N VAL A 110 -5.56 -3.53 -14.04
CA VAL A 110 -5.82 -2.07 -13.93
C VAL A 110 -6.07 -1.43 -15.29
N ARG A 111 -5.61 -2.02 -16.40
CA ARG A 111 -5.92 -1.54 -17.76
C ARG A 111 -7.42 -1.50 -18.04
N TYR A 112 -8.20 -2.38 -17.40
CA TYR A 112 -9.67 -2.43 -17.53
C TYR A 112 -10.39 -1.44 -16.60
N ALA A 113 -9.67 -0.70 -15.75
CA ALA A 113 -10.25 0.32 -14.87
C ALA A 113 -10.71 1.57 -15.65
N PHE A 114 -10.15 1.81 -16.83
CA PHE A 114 -10.49 2.96 -17.66
C PHE A 114 -11.80 2.72 -18.45
N PRO A 115 -12.65 3.75 -18.61
CA PRO A 115 -12.49 5.14 -18.15
C PRO A 115 -13.15 5.43 -16.78
N ASP A 116 -13.64 4.39 -16.09
CA ASP A 116 -14.56 4.56 -14.97
C ASP A 116 -13.88 4.91 -13.64
N ILE A 117 -12.57 4.63 -13.50
CA ILE A 117 -11.81 4.83 -12.26
C ILE A 117 -10.54 5.63 -12.56
N SER A 118 -10.20 6.57 -11.67
CA SER A 118 -8.96 7.35 -11.76
C SER A 118 -7.76 6.49 -11.31
N VAL A 119 -6.78 6.35 -12.19
CA VAL A 119 -5.56 5.59 -11.91
C VAL A 119 -4.38 6.54 -11.77
N TYR A 120 -3.56 6.31 -10.75
CA TYR A 120 -2.39 7.13 -10.44
C TYR A 120 -1.15 6.23 -10.31
N ALA A 121 -0.01 6.73 -10.74
CA ALA A 121 1.29 6.10 -10.53
C ALA A 121 2.06 6.85 -9.42
N VAL A 122 2.70 6.10 -8.53
CA VAL A 122 3.48 6.63 -7.41
C VAL A 122 4.80 5.88 -7.31
N ASP A 123 5.92 6.58 -7.46
CA ASP A 123 7.24 6.03 -7.18
C ASP A 123 7.62 6.33 -5.73
N MET A 124 7.88 5.28 -4.95
CA MET A 124 8.14 5.36 -3.53
C MET A 124 9.55 4.81 -3.18
N PRO A 125 10.32 5.48 -2.31
CA PRO A 125 11.56 4.92 -1.79
C PRO A 125 11.35 3.56 -1.09
N ARG A 126 12.35 2.67 -1.17
CA ARG A 126 12.24 1.28 -0.67
C ARG A 126 11.81 1.19 0.79
N GLU A 127 12.40 2.01 1.66
CA GLU A 127 12.08 2.04 3.08
C GLU A 127 10.61 2.39 3.33
N GLN A 128 10.11 3.45 2.68
CA GLN A 128 8.70 3.85 2.77
C GLN A 128 7.78 2.78 2.18
N PHE A 129 8.17 2.13 1.07
CA PHE A 129 7.40 1.04 0.50
C PHE A 129 7.29 -0.15 1.46
N ASP A 130 8.40 -0.51 2.10
CA ASP A 130 8.44 -1.57 3.13
C ASP A 130 7.58 -1.22 4.34
N ASP A 131 7.51 0.06 4.71
CA ASP A 131 6.61 0.57 5.74
C ASP A 131 5.14 0.52 5.28
N LEU A 132 4.85 0.87 4.04
CA LEU A 132 3.50 0.84 3.47
C LEU A 132 2.93 -0.57 3.50
N ILE A 133 3.62 -1.54 2.89
CA ILE A 133 3.14 -2.93 2.85
C ILE A 133 3.26 -3.63 4.21
N GLY A 134 4.08 -3.09 5.11
CA GLY A 134 4.15 -3.49 6.50
C GLY A 134 3.04 -2.89 7.36
N GLY A 135 2.18 -2.04 6.78
CA GLY A 135 1.09 -1.34 7.45
C GLY A 135 1.56 -0.33 8.50
N ARG A 136 2.81 0.17 8.41
CA ARG A 136 3.44 1.11 9.35
C ARG A 136 3.22 2.58 8.97
N ILE A 137 2.71 2.86 7.78
CA ILE A 137 2.32 4.21 7.35
C ILE A 137 0.85 4.45 7.71
N SER A 138 0.56 5.58 8.35
CA SER A 138 -0.83 5.92 8.67
C SER A 138 -1.63 6.43 7.49
N ASN A 139 -2.95 6.23 7.50
CA ASN A 139 -3.83 6.81 6.49
C ASN A 139 -3.60 8.32 6.33
N TYR A 140 -3.44 9.06 7.42
CA TYR A 140 -3.21 10.51 7.35
C TYR A 140 -1.86 10.88 6.74
N GLU A 141 -0.82 10.06 6.94
CA GLU A 141 0.46 10.24 6.26
C GLU A 141 0.35 9.86 4.78
N LEU A 142 -0.47 8.86 4.46
CA LEU A 142 -0.64 8.34 3.11
C LEU A 142 -1.49 9.26 2.22
N VAL A 143 -2.73 9.58 2.64
CA VAL A 143 -3.69 10.40 1.89
C VAL A 143 -3.69 11.88 2.29
N GLY A 144 -3.21 12.21 3.49
CA GLY A 144 -3.24 13.56 4.05
C GLY A 144 -4.37 13.78 5.05
N TRP A 145 -4.27 14.87 5.83
CA TRP A 145 -5.32 15.26 6.78
C TRP A 145 -5.32 16.76 7.06
N GLY A 146 -6.50 17.37 7.19
CA GLY A 146 -6.64 18.75 7.65
C GLY A 146 -5.94 19.79 6.77
N GLY A 147 -5.83 19.52 5.46
CA GLY A 147 -5.14 20.38 4.50
C GLY A 147 -3.63 20.14 4.39
N ALA A 148 -3.04 19.24 5.19
CA ALA A 148 -1.70 18.74 4.96
C ALA A 148 -1.72 17.66 3.86
N PRO A 149 -0.91 17.79 2.80
CA PRO A 149 -0.79 16.76 1.77
C PRO A 149 -0.17 15.48 2.34
N GLY A 150 -0.71 14.33 1.93
CA GLY A 150 -0.10 13.02 2.20
C GLY A 150 0.86 12.58 1.08
N ILE A 151 1.51 11.43 1.26
CA ILE A 151 2.45 10.86 0.29
C ILE A 151 1.84 10.69 -1.11
N LEU A 152 0.57 10.27 -1.19
CA LEU A 152 -0.14 10.08 -2.47
C LEU A 152 -0.45 11.39 -3.21
N SER A 153 -0.25 12.55 -2.59
CA SER A 153 -0.45 13.85 -3.24
C SER A 153 0.59 14.14 -4.33
N GLU A 154 1.75 13.48 -4.28
CA GLU A 154 2.81 13.59 -5.30
C GLU A 154 2.59 12.62 -6.48
N SER A 155 1.45 11.94 -6.51
CA SER A 155 1.11 10.97 -7.54
C SER A 155 0.92 11.60 -8.92
N MET A 156 1.27 10.84 -9.96
CA MET A 156 1.04 11.21 -11.34
C MET A 156 -0.23 10.51 -11.86
N GLU A 157 -1.24 11.28 -12.24
CA GLU A 157 -2.44 10.74 -12.88
C GLU A 157 -2.08 10.10 -14.22
N CYS A 158 -2.66 8.93 -14.49
CA CYS A 158 -2.69 8.29 -15.79
C CYS A 158 -4.06 8.62 -16.41
N PRO A 159 -4.18 9.68 -17.22
CA PRO A 159 -5.50 10.20 -17.64
C PRO A 159 -6.23 9.31 -18.65
N ASP A 160 -5.50 8.41 -19.30
CA ASP A 160 -6.03 7.53 -20.34
C ASP A 160 -5.26 6.20 -20.41
N GLN A 161 -5.81 5.29 -21.20
CA GLN A 161 -5.24 3.97 -21.42
C GLN A 161 -3.87 4.01 -22.10
N GLU A 162 -3.59 5.01 -22.95
CA GLU A 162 -2.28 5.16 -23.61
C GLU A 162 -1.18 5.52 -22.61
N SER A 163 -1.48 6.46 -21.71
CA SER A 163 -0.61 6.86 -20.61
C SER A 163 -0.32 5.68 -19.67
N TRP A 164 -1.36 4.89 -19.35
CA TRP A 164 -1.21 3.67 -18.58
C TRP A 164 -0.38 2.61 -19.30
N ASP A 165 -0.67 2.32 -20.57
CA ASP A 165 0.07 1.34 -21.37
C ASP A 165 1.56 1.74 -21.48
N SER A 166 1.86 3.05 -21.61
CA SER A 166 3.23 3.56 -21.56
C SER A 166 3.90 3.35 -20.20
N TYR A 167 3.18 3.58 -19.10
CA TYR A 167 3.70 3.29 -17.76
C TYR A 167 3.94 1.79 -17.57
N TYR A 168 2.93 0.97 -17.87
CA TYR A 168 3.00 -0.49 -17.82
C TYR A 168 4.19 -1.03 -18.62
N HIS A 169 4.41 -0.56 -19.86
CA HIS A 169 5.53 -1.02 -20.67
C HIS A 169 6.90 -0.66 -20.09
N ARG A 170 7.05 0.51 -19.47
CA ARG A 170 8.29 0.85 -18.75
C ARG A 170 8.49 -0.13 -17.58
N MET A 171 7.43 -0.38 -16.83
CA MET A 171 7.44 -1.28 -15.67
C MET A 171 7.55 -2.77 -16.03
N SER A 172 7.08 -3.20 -17.19
CA SER A 172 7.16 -4.61 -17.62
C SER A 172 8.49 -4.95 -18.28
N ASN A 173 9.14 -3.98 -18.94
CA ASN A 173 10.34 -4.22 -19.75
C ASN A 173 11.65 -3.89 -19.02
N ILE A 174 11.68 -2.85 -18.18
CA ILE A 174 12.89 -2.46 -17.44
C ILE A 174 13.17 -3.46 -16.31
N MET A 175 12.14 -4.12 -15.81
CA MET A 175 12.19 -4.81 -14.51
C MET A 175 12.72 -6.24 -14.56
N PRO A 176 12.43 -7.06 -15.59
CA PRO A 176 13.16 -8.30 -15.80
C PRO A 176 14.67 -8.05 -15.90
N MET A 177 15.08 -6.96 -16.57
CA MET A 177 16.50 -6.60 -16.70
C MET A 177 17.13 -6.15 -15.39
N LEU A 178 16.40 -5.41 -14.54
CA LEU A 178 16.88 -5.02 -13.22
C LEU A 178 16.88 -6.18 -12.22
N ASN A 179 15.92 -7.10 -12.30
CA ASN A 179 15.91 -8.31 -11.47
C ASN A 179 17.04 -9.26 -11.87
N GLU A 180 17.27 -9.49 -13.17
CA GLU A 180 18.45 -10.25 -13.62
C GLU A 180 19.76 -9.61 -13.17
N ALA A 181 19.86 -8.28 -13.22
CA ALA A 181 21.05 -7.56 -12.76
C ALA A 181 21.21 -7.61 -11.23
N ASN A 182 20.13 -7.44 -10.45
CA ASN A 182 20.17 -7.50 -8.98
C ASN A 182 20.37 -8.92 -8.47
N ASP A 183 19.73 -9.93 -9.05
CA ASP A 183 19.91 -11.33 -8.66
C ASP A 183 21.33 -11.80 -9.01
N SER A 184 21.89 -11.31 -10.12
CA SER A 184 23.30 -11.53 -10.48
C SER A 184 24.23 -10.86 -9.47
N LEU A 185 23.98 -9.60 -9.12
CA LEU A 185 24.82 -8.84 -8.18
C LEU A 185 24.71 -9.40 -6.75
N GLU A 186 23.50 -9.76 -6.31
CA GLU A 186 23.23 -10.36 -5.00
C GLU A 186 23.84 -11.77 -4.93
N SER A 187 23.71 -12.58 -5.98
CA SER A 187 24.39 -13.87 -6.07
C SER A 187 25.92 -13.72 -6.03
N GLU A 188 26.46 -12.73 -6.74
CA GLU A 188 27.89 -12.43 -6.73
C GLU A 188 28.37 -11.96 -5.35
N LEU A 189 27.61 -11.09 -4.69
CA LEU A 189 27.89 -10.62 -3.32
C LEU A 189 27.79 -11.76 -2.29
N ILE A 190 26.79 -12.65 -2.42
CA ILE A 190 26.64 -13.84 -1.59
C ILE A 190 27.82 -14.80 -1.80
N ASP A 191 28.28 -14.98 -3.03
CA ASP A 191 29.43 -15.84 -3.34
C ASP A 191 30.74 -15.24 -2.84
N ILE A 192 30.93 -13.92 -2.96
CA ILE A 192 32.04 -13.21 -2.33
C ILE A 192 31.99 -13.42 -0.81
N PHE A 193 30.83 -13.19 -0.20
CA PHE A 193 30.64 -13.36 1.24
C PHE A 193 30.96 -14.80 1.67
N ARG A 194 30.46 -15.82 0.97
CA ARG A 194 30.73 -17.24 1.27
C ARG A 194 32.22 -17.57 1.25
N LYS A 195 32.97 -17.00 0.30
CA LYS A 195 34.43 -17.19 0.14
C LYS A 195 35.27 -16.42 1.16
N MET A 196 34.68 -15.50 1.94
CA MET A 196 35.42 -14.77 2.96
C MET A 196 35.75 -15.64 4.20
N PRO A 197 36.91 -15.42 4.85
CA PRO A 197 37.21 -15.99 6.16
C PRO A 197 36.20 -15.56 7.22
N ASP A 198 35.91 -16.43 8.19
CA ASP A 198 34.87 -16.22 9.20
C ASP A 198 35.08 -14.96 10.06
N GLU A 199 36.35 -14.57 10.33
CA GLU A 199 36.63 -13.32 11.05
C GLU A 199 36.15 -12.09 10.28
N LYS A 200 36.29 -12.09 8.94
CA LYS A 200 35.90 -10.97 8.08
C LYS A 200 34.40 -10.94 7.85
N LYS A 201 33.75 -12.11 7.79
CA LYS A 201 32.29 -12.20 7.77
C LYS A 201 31.68 -11.57 9.02
N ARG A 202 32.21 -11.90 10.21
CA ARG A 202 31.75 -11.30 11.48
C ARG A 202 31.97 -9.79 11.50
N ALA A 203 33.16 -9.32 11.12
CA ALA A 203 33.44 -7.89 11.07
C ALA A 203 32.51 -7.14 10.09
N LEU A 204 32.17 -7.74 8.95
CA LEU A 204 31.23 -7.14 8.00
C LEU A 204 29.79 -7.12 8.57
N VAL A 205 29.34 -8.20 9.20
CA VAL A 205 28.01 -8.25 9.85
C VAL A 205 27.91 -7.24 10.99
N ASP A 206 28.97 -7.06 11.77
CA ASP A 206 29.03 -6.07 12.85
C ASP A 206 29.07 -4.63 12.33
N LEU A 207 29.56 -4.40 11.09
CA LEU A 207 29.56 -3.08 10.44
C LEU A 207 28.20 -2.70 9.82
N LEU A 208 27.40 -3.70 9.45
CA LEU A 208 26.07 -3.54 8.85
C LEU A 208 24.94 -3.45 9.88
N ARG A 209 25.25 -3.64 11.16
CA ARG A 209 24.35 -3.47 12.31
C ARG A 209 24.53 -2.10 12.93
#